data_AF-A0A6F8T355-F1
#
_entry.id   AF-A0A6F8T355-F1
#
_cell.length_a   1.000
_cell.length_b   1.000
_cell.length_c   1.000
_cell.angle_alpha   90.00
_cell.angle_beta   90.00
_cell.angle_gamma   90.00
#
_symmetry.space_group_name_H-M   'P 1'
#
loop_
_entity.id
_entity.type
_entity.pdbx_description
1 polymer ?
#
loop_
_entity_poly.entity_id
_entity_poly.type
_entity_poly.pdbx_seq_one_letter_code
_entity_poly.pdbx_strand_id
1 'polypeptide(L)'
;MPKKKPEIIDHLDNFVDILLNQIADESENGHKALLVTMGNAKSLYNKPMESWFTGWIYKNTRTRGPDIERAMESIKAFPDAYTRLQDIKILVEEKGAWHAYSSYNYYLFSGLIKSVPGYKPLEESLEHHITLKVRDKIIDKIDNFMWQYKANQEVIATREKEFEAIRQSVQKAVDHVLIFDNLEEAQISAKKNASQTHFYLTSISNKWHLSWIDLTGKAYTLYPTDELISLLVDQKAQKDEQLNLIQIKQQKKECLTARDIFLDKVQLHINPRDPATRVVLNNESLIAGGVVATFILRGKPNQYSLCWISTLGKALEIPLVKYPQFKMWLDSQNSLGHEQLPQLKAHLLSVNTSKALTGIEDFKNELQDCLTMGPKKAVSKGSEKIAPKRLEMGLFAKIVKTVEEQYGKPPEKELTRTIEPELTSKKSNDTEEIPELVLSKVTGPQQGKCAPQLPLFKQKENQFPESKDEPKSVYQPS
;
A
#
# COMPACT_ATOMS: atom_id res chain seq x y z
N MET A 1 -46.75 -7.68 -19.02
CA MET A 1 -47.20 -8.96 -18.44
C MET A 1 -46.71 -9.04 -16.99
N PRO A 2 -47.57 -9.31 -16.00
CA PRO A 2 -47.12 -9.48 -14.62
C PRO A 2 -46.20 -10.71 -14.53
N LYS A 3 -44.96 -10.51 -14.09
CA LYS A 3 -44.00 -11.60 -13.86
C LYS A 3 -44.55 -12.51 -12.74
N LYS A 4 -44.65 -13.81 -12.99
CA LYS A 4 -45.08 -14.80 -11.99
C LYS A 4 -44.11 -14.73 -10.80
N LYS A 5 -44.63 -14.49 -9.59
CA LYS A 5 -43.81 -14.43 -8.38
C LYS A 5 -43.17 -15.81 -8.12
N PRO A 6 -41.86 -15.87 -7.79
CA PRO A 6 -41.19 -17.11 -7.42
C PRO A 6 -41.76 -17.74 -6.14
N GLU A 7 -41.68 -19.06 -6.06
CA GLU A 7 -41.95 -19.84 -4.85
C GLU A 7 -40.69 -19.92 -3.99
N ILE A 8 -40.85 -19.84 -2.67
CA ILE A 8 -39.72 -19.86 -1.72
C ILE A 8 -38.99 -21.20 -1.77
N ILE A 9 -39.71 -22.30 -1.99
CA ILE A 9 -39.13 -23.65 -2.06
C ILE A 9 -38.10 -23.76 -3.21
N ASP A 10 -38.39 -23.18 -4.36
CA ASP A 10 -37.56 -23.29 -5.57
C ASP A 10 -36.31 -22.38 -5.52
N HIS A 11 -36.31 -21.38 -4.65
CA HIS A 11 -35.25 -20.36 -4.55
C HIS A 11 -34.77 -20.16 -3.11
N LEU A 12 -34.81 -21.22 -2.31
CA LEU A 12 -34.58 -21.17 -0.86
C LEU A 12 -33.24 -20.53 -0.48
N ASP A 13 -32.14 -20.82 -1.19
CA ASP A 13 -30.82 -20.26 -0.87
C ASP A 13 -30.75 -18.75 -1.09
N ASN A 14 -31.25 -18.26 -2.23
CA ASN A 14 -31.33 -16.84 -2.54
C ASN A 14 -32.30 -16.11 -1.61
N PHE A 15 -33.43 -16.74 -1.30
CA PHE A 15 -34.38 -16.22 -0.31
C PHE A 15 -33.71 -16.04 1.06
N VAL A 16 -32.94 -17.04 1.51
CA VAL A 16 -32.18 -16.98 2.76
C VAL A 16 -31.12 -15.89 2.73
N ASP A 17 -30.45 -15.65 1.59
CA ASP A 17 -29.50 -14.51 1.48
C ASP A 17 -30.20 -13.16 1.66
N ILE A 18 -31.35 -12.97 1.01
CA ILE A 18 -32.14 -11.74 1.14
C ILE A 18 -32.58 -11.54 2.60
N LEU A 19 -33.04 -12.62 3.25
CA LEU A 19 -33.50 -12.58 4.62
C LEU A 19 -32.36 -12.31 5.60
N LEU A 20 -31.19 -12.93 5.40
CA LEU A 20 -29.99 -12.67 6.17
C LEU A 20 -29.53 -11.21 6.03
N ASN A 21 -29.53 -10.68 4.80
CA ASN A 21 -29.19 -9.28 4.54
C ASN A 21 -30.17 -8.32 5.21
N GLN A 22 -31.47 -8.65 5.25
CA GLN A 22 -32.47 -7.84 5.93
C GLN A 22 -32.26 -7.83 7.46
N ILE A 23 -31.87 -8.97 8.03
CA ILE A 23 -31.53 -9.08 9.45
C ILE A 23 -30.25 -8.28 9.76
N ALA A 24 -29.25 -8.40 8.89
CA ALA A 24 -27.94 -7.77 9.01
C ALA A 24 -27.92 -6.29 8.58
N ASP A 25 -29.05 -5.72 8.12
CA ASP A 25 -29.10 -4.36 7.59
C ASP A 25 -28.86 -3.31 8.68
N GLU A 26 -27.64 -2.75 8.69
CA GLU A 26 -27.21 -1.73 9.65
C GLU A 26 -27.89 -0.37 9.48
N SER A 27 -28.66 -0.18 8.40
CA SER A 27 -29.42 1.06 8.19
C SER A 27 -30.44 1.28 9.30
N GLU A 28 -30.77 2.55 9.55
CA GLU A 28 -31.79 2.91 10.54
C GLU A 28 -33.16 2.28 10.22
N ASN A 29 -33.47 2.14 8.92
CA ASN A 29 -34.70 1.53 8.44
C ASN A 29 -34.71 0.01 8.68
N GLY A 30 -33.62 -0.69 8.34
CA GLY A 30 -33.46 -2.13 8.61
C GLY A 30 -33.52 -2.43 10.10
N HIS A 31 -32.86 -1.61 10.90
CA HIS A 31 -32.88 -1.69 12.36
C HIS A 31 -34.31 -1.58 12.94
N LYS A 32 -35.05 -0.54 12.54
CA LYS A 32 -36.45 -0.34 12.97
C LYS A 32 -37.34 -1.48 12.50
N ALA A 33 -37.19 -1.94 11.26
CA ALA A 33 -37.98 -3.03 10.71
C ALA A 33 -37.80 -4.35 11.47
N LEU A 34 -36.55 -4.68 11.83
CA LEU A 34 -36.24 -5.87 12.64
C LEU A 34 -36.87 -5.77 14.03
N LEU A 35 -36.69 -4.65 14.74
CA LEU A 35 -37.28 -4.45 16.07
C LEU A 35 -38.81 -4.49 16.05
N VAL A 36 -39.45 -3.92 15.03
CA VAL A 36 -40.91 -4.01 14.83
C VAL A 36 -41.33 -5.47 14.64
N THR A 37 -40.60 -6.23 13.84
CA THR A 37 -40.89 -7.66 13.61
C THR A 37 -40.74 -8.47 14.89
N MET A 38 -39.68 -8.23 15.67
CA MET A 38 -39.47 -8.86 16.99
C MET A 38 -40.57 -8.48 17.99
N GLY A 39 -40.99 -7.22 18.01
CA GLY A 39 -42.08 -6.73 18.86
C GLY A 39 -43.43 -7.34 18.51
N ASN A 40 -43.73 -7.45 17.21
CA ASN A 40 -44.95 -8.11 16.71
C ASN A 40 -44.96 -9.60 17.08
N ALA A 41 -43.83 -10.30 16.90
CA ALA A 41 -43.69 -11.69 17.31
C ALA A 41 -43.88 -11.86 18.83
N LYS A 42 -43.36 -10.93 19.64
CA LYS A 42 -43.54 -10.92 21.10
C LYS A 42 -45.00 -10.70 21.48
N SER A 43 -45.70 -9.79 20.81
CA SER A 43 -47.12 -9.54 21.02
C SER A 43 -47.96 -10.78 20.70
N LEU A 44 -47.72 -11.43 19.56
CA LEU A 44 -48.40 -12.66 19.17
C LEU A 44 -48.13 -13.81 20.14
N TYR A 45 -46.88 -13.94 20.60
CA TYR A 45 -46.49 -14.90 21.62
C TYR A 45 -47.22 -14.64 22.94
N ASN A 46 -47.42 -13.38 23.34
CA ASN A 46 -48.05 -13.05 24.62
C ASN A 46 -49.60 -12.96 24.58
N LYS A 47 -50.25 -13.21 23.43
CA LYS A 47 -51.72 -13.12 23.33
C LYS A 47 -52.41 -14.09 24.32
N PRO A 48 -53.34 -13.61 25.17
CA PRO A 48 -54.05 -14.49 26.09
C PRO A 48 -54.93 -15.47 25.30
N MET A 49 -54.93 -16.74 25.70
CA MET A 49 -55.90 -17.72 25.19
C MET A 49 -57.27 -17.49 25.86
N GLU A 50 -58.35 -17.63 25.09
CA GLU A 50 -59.71 -17.27 25.50
C GLU A 50 -60.26 -18.10 26.68
N SER A 51 -59.66 -19.25 26.99
CA SER A 51 -60.08 -20.10 28.11
C SER A 51 -59.30 -19.78 29.40
N TRP A 52 -60.03 -19.60 30.50
CA TRP A 52 -59.51 -19.25 31.83
C TRP A 52 -58.48 -20.26 32.38
N PHE A 53 -58.75 -21.56 32.23
CA PHE A 53 -57.83 -22.61 32.69
C PHE A 53 -56.55 -22.68 31.84
N THR A 54 -56.69 -22.57 30.51
CA THR A 54 -55.53 -22.49 29.63
C THR A 54 -54.73 -21.21 29.86
N GLY A 55 -55.39 -20.07 30.13
CA GLY A 55 -54.74 -18.80 30.43
C GLY A 55 -53.89 -18.84 31.71
N TRP A 56 -54.32 -19.59 32.73
CA TRP A 56 -53.54 -19.78 33.96
C TRP A 56 -52.28 -20.63 33.71
N ILE A 57 -52.40 -21.75 32.99
CA ILE A 57 -51.24 -22.57 32.58
C ILE A 57 -50.30 -21.74 31.70
N TYR A 58 -50.86 -21.03 30.72
CA TYR A 58 -50.13 -20.21 29.75
C TYR A 58 -49.31 -19.08 30.39
N LYS A 59 -49.83 -18.45 31.45
CA LYS A 59 -49.12 -17.41 32.21
C LYS A 59 -47.91 -17.97 32.96
N ASN A 60 -47.99 -19.21 33.45
CA ASN A 60 -46.92 -19.84 34.22
C ASN A 60 -45.91 -20.61 33.35
N THR A 61 -46.26 -21.00 32.12
CA THR A 61 -45.36 -21.77 31.23
C THR A 61 -44.53 -20.91 30.28
N ARG A 62 -44.87 -19.64 30.04
CA ARG A 62 -44.10 -18.75 29.13
C ARG A 62 -43.02 -17.94 29.89
N THR A 63 -41.82 -18.50 30.01
CA THR A 63 -40.69 -17.87 30.74
C THR A 63 -39.73 -17.05 29.86
N ARG A 64 -39.94 -16.98 28.53
CA ARG A 64 -38.98 -16.38 27.56
C ARG A 64 -39.02 -14.85 27.42
N GLY A 65 -39.96 -14.17 28.07
CA GLY A 65 -40.10 -12.70 27.95
C GLY A 65 -38.80 -11.92 28.19
N PRO A 66 -38.07 -12.18 29.30
CA PRO A 66 -36.83 -11.46 29.62
C PRO A 66 -35.69 -11.67 28.61
N ASP A 67 -35.56 -12.87 28.02
CA ASP A 67 -34.53 -13.14 27.01
C ASP A 67 -34.82 -12.40 25.69
N ILE A 68 -36.09 -12.33 25.30
CA ILE A 68 -36.52 -11.58 24.11
C ILE A 68 -36.25 -10.08 24.33
N GLU A 69 -36.57 -9.55 25.51
CA GLU A 69 -36.31 -8.15 25.86
C GLU A 69 -34.82 -7.84 25.83
N ARG A 70 -33.99 -8.67 26.46
CA ARG A 70 -32.53 -8.49 26.45
C ARG A 70 -31.96 -8.46 25.04
N ALA A 71 -32.40 -9.35 24.16
CA ALA A 71 -31.94 -9.38 22.78
C ALA A 71 -32.42 -8.14 21.98
N MET A 72 -33.67 -7.69 22.19
CA MET A 72 -34.16 -6.45 21.58
C MET A 72 -33.39 -5.22 22.07
N GLU A 73 -33.03 -5.17 23.35
CA GLU A 73 -32.21 -4.11 23.94
C GLU A 73 -30.77 -4.13 23.42
N SER A 74 -30.16 -5.30 23.31
CA SER A 74 -28.82 -5.48 22.75
C SER A 74 -28.75 -5.04 21.29
N ILE A 75 -29.68 -5.50 20.45
CA ILE A 75 -29.81 -5.08 19.05
C ILE A 75 -30.00 -3.55 18.96
N LYS A 76 -30.76 -2.95 19.88
CA LYS A 76 -30.99 -1.50 19.95
C LYS A 76 -29.73 -0.72 20.37
N ALA A 77 -28.93 -1.26 21.27
CA ALA A 77 -27.70 -0.63 21.75
C ALA A 77 -26.56 -0.75 20.72
N PHE A 78 -26.49 -1.87 20.01
CA PHE A 78 -25.42 -2.21 19.08
C PHE A 78 -25.99 -2.48 17.68
N PRO A 79 -26.07 -1.45 16.82
CA PRO A 79 -26.70 -1.58 15.51
C PRO A 79 -25.82 -2.29 14.47
N ASP A 80 -24.70 -2.90 14.85
CA ASP A 80 -23.82 -3.62 13.92
C ASP A 80 -24.38 -4.99 13.53
N ALA A 81 -24.06 -5.43 12.31
CA ALA A 81 -24.55 -6.68 11.75
C ALA A 81 -24.12 -7.91 12.56
N TYR A 82 -22.91 -7.89 13.13
CA TYR A 82 -22.36 -9.02 13.87
C TYR A 82 -23.15 -9.28 15.16
N THR A 83 -23.33 -8.25 15.99
CA THR A 83 -24.10 -8.35 17.25
C THR A 83 -25.54 -8.79 16.99
N ARG A 84 -26.19 -8.23 15.95
CA ARG A 84 -27.57 -8.61 15.59
C ARG A 84 -27.71 -10.07 15.19
N LEU A 85 -26.83 -10.55 14.32
CA LEU A 85 -26.85 -11.94 13.88
C LEU A 85 -26.53 -12.88 15.04
N GLN A 86 -25.66 -12.46 15.97
CA GLN A 86 -25.37 -13.20 17.20
C GLN A 86 -26.57 -13.31 18.14
N ASP A 87 -27.22 -12.19 18.43
CA ASP A 87 -28.41 -12.17 19.30
C ASP A 87 -29.55 -13.00 18.69
N ILE A 88 -29.72 -12.94 17.37
CA ILE A 88 -30.70 -13.76 16.67
C ILE A 88 -30.33 -15.23 16.73
N LYS A 89 -29.07 -15.61 16.50
CA LYS A 89 -28.62 -17.00 16.64
C LYS A 89 -28.90 -17.54 18.04
N ILE A 90 -28.53 -16.80 19.09
CA ILE A 90 -28.76 -17.19 20.50
C ILE A 90 -30.26 -17.36 20.78
N LEU A 91 -31.11 -16.44 20.30
CA LEU A 91 -32.56 -16.54 20.46
C LEU A 91 -33.16 -17.76 19.75
N VAL A 92 -32.62 -18.11 18.60
CA VAL A 92 -33.14 -19.11 17.65
C VAL A 92 -32.70 -20.53 18.00
N GLU A 93 -31.44 -20.71 18.41
CA GLU A 93 -30.83 -22.00 18.69
C GLU A 93 -30.91 -22.42 20.16
N GLU A 94 -30.45 -21.56 21.07
CA GLU A 94 -30.17 -21.99 22.44
C GLU A 94 -31.41 -22.00 23.34
N LYS A 95 -32.37 -21.11 23.07
CA LYS A 95 -33.40 -20.77 24.06
C LYS A 95 -34.84 -21.05 23.63
N GLY A 96 -35.10 -21.59 22.43
CA GLY A 96 -36.45 -21.54 21.84
C GLY A 96 -37.02 -22.82 21.22
N ALA A 97 -38.27 -23.11 21.57
CA ALA A 97 -39.08 -24.12 20.89
C ALA A 97 -39.60 -23.60 19.53
N TRP A 98 -39.91 -24.53 18.62
CA TRP A 98 -40.35 -24.26 17.25
C TRP A 98 -41.77 -24.74 16.95
N HIS A 99 -42.64 -24.78 17.98
CA HIS A 99 -44.02 -25.19 17.78
C HIS A 99 -44.77 -24.21 16.85
N ALA A 100 -45.37 -24.75 15.79
CA ALA A 100 -46.22 -24.00 14.88
C ALA A 100 -47.30 -23.24 15.65
N TYR A 101 -47.52 -21.99 15.27
CA TYR A 101 -48.57 -21.10 15.80
C TYR A 101 -48.58 -20.91 17.33
N SER A 102 -47.46 -21.16 18.02
CA SER A 102 -47.42 -21.03 19.50
C SER A 102 -46.08 -20.57 20.05
N SER A 103 -44.98 -20.78 19.32
CA SER A 103 -43.64 -20.37 19.76
C SER A 103 -43.23 -18.98 19.22
N TYR A 104 -42.43 -18.26 20.00
CA TYR A 104 -41.91 -16.95 19.59
C TYR A 104 -41.05 -17.06 18.32
N ASN A 105 -40.18 -18.07 18.25
CA ASN A 105 -39.29 -18.26 17.11
C ASN A 105 -40.06 -18.51 15.82
N TYR A 106 -41.16 -19.27 15.89
CA TYR A 106 -42.06 -19.48 14.77
C TYR A 106 -42.68 -18.15 14.30
N TYR A 107 -43.20 -17.33 15.22
CA TYR A 107 -43.78 -16.03 14.88
C TYR A 107 -42.75 -15.04 14.34
N LEU A 108 -41.53 -15.04 14.89
CA LEU A 108 -40.43 -14.22 14.41
C LEU A 108 -40.06 -14.57 12.97
N PHE A 109 -39.81 -15.85 12.68
CA PHE A 109 -39.43 -16.28 11.34
C PHE A 109 -40.58 -16.16 10.35
N SER A 110 -41.82 -16.46 10.73
CA SER A 110 -42.99 -16.23 9.88
C SER A 110 -43.13 -14.74 9.53
N GLY A 111 -42.93 -13.84 10.50
CA GLY A 111 -42.94 -12.38 10.28
C GLY A 111 -41.81 -11.92 9.36
N LEU A 112 -40.58 -12.40 9.60
CA LEU A 112 -39.41 -12.11 8.77
C LEU A 112 -39.62 -12.61 7.33
N ILE A 113 -40.09 -13.85 7.14
CA ILE A 113 -40.38 -14.42 5.82
C ILE A 113 -41.42 -13.57 5.07
N LYS A 114 -42.51 -13.17 5.74
CA LYS A 114 -43.59 -12.35 5.17
C LYS A 114 -43.13 -10.93 4.81
N SER A 115 -42.08 -10.43 5.45
CA SER A 115 -41.53 -9.11 5.18
C SER A 115 -40.68 -9.02 3.91
N VAL A 116 -40.27 -10.17 3.34
CA VAL A 116 -39.49 -10.21 2.10
C VAL A 116 -40.41 -9.99 0.90
N PRO A 117 -40.25 -8.89 0.14
CA PRO A 117 -41.10 -8.63 -1.02
C PRO A 117 -40.77 -9.55 -2.19
N GLY A 118 -41.75 -9.78 -3.06
CA GLY A 118 -41.54 -10.44 -4.36
C GLY A 118 -41.79 -11.94 -4.39
N TYR A 119 -42.01 -12.62 -3.26
CA TYR A 119 -42.33 -14.04 -3.20
C TYR A 119 -43.84 -14.30 -3.06
N LYS A 120 -44.28 -15.51 -3.42
CA LYS A 120 -45.67 -15.95 -3.15
C LYS A 120 -45.89 -16.15 -1.63
N PRO A 121 -47.09 -15.85 -1.11
CA PRO A 121 -47.46 -16.22 0.25
C PRO A 121 -47.33 -17.73 0.45
N LEU A 122 -46.92 -18.14 1.65
CA LEU A 122 -46.82 -19.54 2.01
C LEU A 122 -48.21 -20.15 2.19
N GLU A 123 -48.42 -21.35 1.64
CA GLU A 123 -49.59 -22.17 1.96
C GLU A 123 -49.49 -22.67 3.41
N GLU A 124 -50.62 -22.70 4.13
CA GLU A 124 -50.68 -23.06 5.55
C GLU A 124 -50.10 -24.45 5.84
N SER A 125 -50.31 -25.40 4.92
CA SER A 125 -49.78 -26.76 5.00
C SER A 125 -48.25 -26.85 4.90
N LEU A 126 -47.60 -25.88 4.26
CA LEU A 126 -46.16 -25.85 4.00
C LEU A 126 -45.41 -24.81 4.84
N GLU A 127 -46.12 -23.87 5.47
CA GLU A 127 -45.54 -22.75 6.22
C GLU A 127 -44.57 -23.23 7.31
N HIS A 128 -44.96 -24.23 8.08
CA HIS A 128 -44.12 -24.76 9.15
C HIS A 128 -42.85 -25.44 8.63
N HIS A 129 -42.96 -26.31 7.63
CA HIS A 129 -41.82 -27.01 7.03
C HIS A 129 -40.82 -26.04 6.40
N ILE A 130 -41.31 -25.04 5.65
CA ILE A 130 -40.46 -24.04 5.01
C ILE A 130 -39.80 -23.16 6.07
N THR A 131 -40.51 -22.78 7.13
CA THR A 131 -39.96 -22.00 8.25
C THR A 131 -38.77 -22.71 8.90
N LEU A 132 -38.88 -24.03 9.14
CA LEU A 132 -37.78 -24.82 9.70
C LEU A 132 -36.59 -24.92 8.73
N LYS A 133 -36.84 -25.13 7.43
CA LYS A 133 -35.76 -25.14 6.42
C LYS A 133 -35.04 -23.80 6.29
N VAL A 134 -35.77 -22.69 6.36
CA VAL A 134 -35.21 -21.33 6.35
C VAL A 134 -34.37 -21.10 7.60
N ARG A 135 -34.84 -21.52 8.77
CA ARG A 135 -34.09 -21.47 10.03
C ARG A 135 -32.73 -22.14 9.88
N ASP A 136 -32.71 -23.41 9.50
CA ASP A 136 -31.45 -24.19 9.48
C ASP A 136 -30.43 -23.53 8.53
N LYS A 137 -30.87 -23.10 7.34
CA LYS A 137 -30.00 -22.39 6.39
C LYS A 137 -29.55 -21.01 6.86
N ILE A 138 -30.39 -20.27 7.59
CA ILE A 138 -30.01 -18.97 8.16
C ILE A 138 -28.91 -19.16 9.21
N ILE A 139 -29.08 -20.13 10.10
CA ILE A 139 -28.07 -20.45 11.12
C ILE A 139 -26.73 -20.79 10.46
N ASP A 140 -26.74 -21.70 9.48
CA ASP A 140 -25.52 -22.09 8.76
C ASP A 140 -24.81 -20.87 8.15
N LYS A 141 -25.57 -19.92 7.58
CA LYS A 141 -25.00 -18.69 7.03
C LYS A 141 -24.53 -17.71 8.09
N ILE A 142 -25.20 -17.61 9.24
CA ILE A 142 -24.73 -16.82 10.38
C ILE A 142 -23.39 -17.37 10.86
N ASP A 143 -23.25 -18.69 10.97
CA ASP A 143 -22.00 -19.32 11.43
C ASP A 143 -20.85 -19.07 10.47
N ASN A 144 -21.11 -19.22 9.17
CA ASN A 144 -20.13 -18.90 8.15
C ASN A 144 -19.74 -17.41 8.20
N PHE A 145 -20.73 -16.51 8.34
CA PHE A 145 -20.47 -15.07 8.48
C PHE A 145 -19.60 -14.77 9.70
N MET A 146 -19.93 -15.32 10.87
CA MET A 146 -19.15 -15.11 12.11
C MET A 146 -17.73 -15.65 11.99
N TRP A 147 -17.56 -16.83 11.40
CA TRP A 147 -16.26 -17.43 11.18
C TRP A 147 -15.39 -16.56 10.24
N GLN A 148 -15.96 -16.11 9.11
CA GLN A 148 -15.28 -15.19 8.20
C GLN A 148 -14.95 -13.86 8.86
N TYR A 149 -15.87 -13.31 9.64
CA TYR A 149 -15.66 -12.07 10.38
C TYR A 149 -14.47 -12.19 11.33
N LYS A 150 -14.42 -13.25 12.13
CA LYS A 150 -13.31 -13.50 13.06
C LYS A 150 -11.98 -13.66 12.34
N ALA A 151 -11.95 -14.46 11.26
CA ALA A 151 -10.74 -14.63 10.46
C ALA A 151 -10.26 -13.30 9.86
N ASN A 152 -11.17 -12.46 9.38
CA ASN A 152 -10.83 -11.13 8.86
C ASN A 152 -10.30 -10.19 9.95
N GLN A 153 -10.86 -10.23 11.15
CA GLN A 153 -10.36 -9.43 12.29
C GLN A 153 -8.93 -9.83 12.67
N GLU A 154 -8.59 -11.12 12.65
CA GLU A 154 -7.22 -11.59 12.91
C GLU A 154 -6.24 -11.11 11.84
N VAL A 155 -6.65 -11.12 10.56
CA VAL A 155 -5.85 -10.59 9.45
C VAL A 155 -5.64 -9.08 9.58
N ILE A 156 -6.68 -8.33 9.95
CA ILE A 156 -6.60 -6.88 10.18
C ILE A 156 -5.63 -6.59 11.34
N ALA A 157 -5.82 -7.26 12.49
CA ALA A 157 -4.95 -7.09 13.66
C ALA A 157 -3.48 -7.45 13.36
N THR A 158 -3.24 -8.45 12.51
CA THR A 158 -1.87 -8.83 12.10
C THR A 158 -1.24 -7.74 11.23
N ARG A 159 -2.00 -7.22 10.25
CA ARG A 159 -1.54 -6.11 9.40
C ARG A 159 -1.29 -4.83 10.21
N GLU A 160 -2.14 -4.50 11.18
CA GLU A 160 -1.93 -3.34 12.05
C GLU A 160 -0.64 -3.45 12.84
N LYS A 161 -0.32 -4.63 13.37
CA LYS A 161 0.98 -4.89 14.03
C LYS A 161 2.15 -4.74 13.07
N GLU A 162 2.03 -5.24 11.85
CA GLU A 162 3.06 -5.06 10.81
C GLU A 162 3.25 -3.58 10.47
N PHE A 163 2.16 -2.82 10.30
CA PHE A 163 2.21 -1.39 10.03
C PHE A 163 2.86 -0.60 11.18
N GLU A 164 2.55 -0.94 12.43
CA GLU A 164 3.16 -0.27 13.59
C GLU A 164 4.66 -0.62 13.71
N ALA A 165 5.05 -1.87 13.43
CA ALA A 165 6.46 -2.27 13.38
C ALA A 165 7.21 -1.49 12.29
N ILE A 166 6.62 -1.35 11.09
CA ILE A 166 7.18 -0.55 10.00
C ILE A 166 7.30 0.91 10.43
N ARG A 167 6.25 1.49 11.03
CA ARG A 167 6.27 2.88 11.51
C ARG A 167 7.38 3.12 12.52
N GLN A 168 7.57 2.22 13.48
CA GLN A 168 8.65 2.30 14.46
C GLN A 168 10.03 2.17 13.82
N SER A 169 10.19 1.28 12.83
CA SER A 169 11.45 1.14 12.09
C SER A 169 11.82 2.42 11.33
N VAL A 170 10.85 3.03 10.64
CA VAL A 170 11.01 4.29 9.91
C VAL A 170 11.34 5.43 10.87
N GLN A 171 10.65 5.49 12.01
CA GLN A 171 10.89 6.51 13.02
C GLN A 171 12.33 6.41 13.58
N LYS A 172 12.80 5.20 13.91
CA LYS A 172 14.18 4.98 14.35
C LYS A 172 15.20 5.40 13.28
N ALA A 173 14.94 5.08 12.01
CA ALA A 173 15.81 5.48 10.91
C ALA A 173 15.90 7.01 10.79
N VAL A 174 14.78 7.72 10.90
CA VAL A 174 14.70 9.20 10.87
C VAL A 174 15.41 9.82 12.08
N ASP A 175 15.26 9.24 13.27
CA ASP A 175 15.87 9.77 14.49
C ASP A 175 17.41 9.67 14.46
N HIS A 176 17.97 8.70 13.71
CA HIS A 176 19.41 8.56 13.48
C HIS A 176 19.96 9.47 12.37
N VAL A 177 19.15 10.35 11.79
CA VAL A 177 19.60 11.33 10.79
C VAL A 177 20.07 12.61 11.46
N LEU A 178 21.26 13.07 11.08
CA LEU A 178 21.80 14.38 11.42
C LEU A 178 21.96 15.22 10.16
N ILE A 179 21.51 16.48 10.22
CA ILE A 179 21.61 17.46 9.14
C ILE A 179 22.48 18.61 9.64
N PHE A 180 23.46 19.00 8.85
CA PHE A 180 24.41 20.07 9.14
C PHE A 180 24.37 21.12 8.04
N ASP A 181 24.66 22.37 8.40
CA ASP A 181 24.82 23.51 7.50
C ASP A 181 26.29 23.77 7.13
N ASN A 182 27.22 23.08 7.78
CA ASN A 182 28.66 23.09 7.52
C ASN A 182 29.15 21.70 7.05
N LEU A 183 29.88 21.66 5.93
CA LEU A 183 30.35 20.41 5.32
C LEU A 183 31.44 19.72 6.16
N GLU A 184 32.38 20.49 6.72
CA GLU A 184 33.51 19.95 7.49
C GLU A 184 33.02 19.31 8.80
N GLU A 185 32.12 19.99 9.51
CA GLU A 185 31.50 19.45 10.73
C GLU A 185 30.76 18.15 10.47
N ALA A 186 30.00 18.11 9.37
CA ALA A 186 29.26 16.93 8.95
C ALA A 186 30.20 15.75 8.63
N GLN A 187 31.34 16.00 7.98
CA GLN A 187 32.37 14.99 7.70
C GLN A 187 33.07 14.48 8.96
N ILE A 188 33.39 15.38 9.90
CA ILE A 188 34.01 15.02 11.17
C ILE A 188 33.04 14.17 12.01
N SER A 189 31.76 14.57 12.07
CA SER A 189 30.72 13.82 12.78
C SER A 189 30.50 12.45 12.16
N ALA A 190 30.45 12.34 10.82
CA ALA A 190 30.28 11.06 10.13
C ALA A 190 31.39 10.05 10.45
N LYS A 191 32.64 10.50 10.55
CA LYS A 191 33.78 9.64 10.93
C LYS A 191 33.72 9.20 12.39
N LYS A 192 33.15 10.02 13.27
CA LYS A 192 33.02 9.73 14.70
C LYS A 192 31.84 8.81 15.02
N ASN A 193 30.71 9.00 14.34
CA ASN A 193 29.44 8.36 14.63
C ASN A 193 28.97 7.49 13.47
N ALA A 194 29.55 6.30 13.32
CA ALA A 194 29.23 5.38 12.22
C ALA A 194 27.79 4.83 12.24
N SER A 195 27.05 4.98 13.35
CA SER A 195 25.66 4.52 13.48
C SER A 195 24.63 5.51 12.93
N GLN A 196 25.02 6.75 12.63
CA GLN A 196 24.12 7.83 12.22
C GLN A 196 24.31 8.18 10.74
N THR A 197 23.22 8.59 10.08
CA THR A 197 23.27 9.06 8.69
C THR A 197 23.45 10.58 8.69
N HIS A 198 24.47 11.04 7.98
CA HIS A 198 24.86 12.45 7.98
C HIS A 198 24.56 13.11 6.65
N PHE A 199 23.90 14.26 6.70
CA PHE A 199 23.61 15.11 5.55
C PHE A 199 24.17 16.51 5.75
N TYR A 200 24.61 17.09 4.66
CA TYR A 200 24.95 18.50 4.54
C TYR A 200 23.89 19.18 3.68
N LEU A 201 23.26 20.22 4.21
CA LEU A 201 22.20 20.97 3.55
C LEU A 201 22.51 22.46 3.64
N THR A 202 22.72 23.10 2.49
CA THR A 202 23.01 24.53 2.41
C THR A 202 22.23 25.20 1.28
N SER A 203 22.07 26.51 1.37
CA SER A 203 21.44 27.34 0.35
C SER A 203 22.48 28.29 -0.23
N ILE A 204 22.96 28.01 -1.44
CA ILE A 204 23.91 28.87 -2.16
C ILE A 204 23.15 29.54 -3.31
N SER A 205 23.16 30.88 -3.36
CA SER A 205 22.49 31.64 -4.44
C SER A 205 21.01 31.28 -4.63
N ASN A 206 20.28 31.13 -3.53
CA ASN A 206 18.87 30.69 -3.50
C ASN A 206 18.60 29.30 -4.11
N LYS A 207 19.62 28.47 -4.27
CA LYS A 207 19.48 27.06 -4.65
C LYS A 207 19.88 26.17 -3.47
N TRP A 208 19.03 25.20 -3.17
CA TRP A 208 19.29 24.22 -2.12
C TRP A 208 20.22 23.13 -2.64
N HIS A 209 21.30 22.91 -1.90
CA HIS A 209 22.28 21.87 -2.15
C HIS A 209 22.21 20.86 -1.02
N LEU A 210 21.90 19.62 -1.36
CA LEU A 210 21.91 18.48 -0.45
C LEU A 210 23.10 17.60 -0.79
N SER A 211 23.88 17.20 0.23
CA SER A 211 24.91 16.18 0.08
C SER A 211 24.78 15.15 1.19
N TRP A 212 24.92 13.88 0.84
CA TRP A 212 25.00 12.79 1.80
C TRP A 212 26.46 12.43 2.04
N ILE A 213 26.82 12.18 3.30
CA ILE A 213 28.19 11.86 3.71
C ILE A 213 28.24 10.39 4.10
N ASP A 214 29.13 9.64 3.47
CA ASP A 214 29.34 8.24 3.80
C ASP A 214 30.21 8.04 5.05
N LEU A 215 30.36 6.78 5.45
CA LEU A 215 31.18 6.37 6.60
C LEU A 215 32.68 6.69 6.43
N THR A 216 33.14 6.92 5.19
CA THR A 216 34.53 7.31 4.91
C THR A 216 34.72 8.84 5.02
N GLY A 217 33.62 9.59 5.16
CA GLY A 217 33.60 11.05 5.14
C GLY A 217 33.55 11.63 3.73
N LYS A 218 33.30 10.83 2.70
CA LYS A 218 33.13 11.31 1.33
C LYS A 218 31.72 11.85 1.13
N ALA A 219 31.62 13.05 0.58
CA ALA A 219 30.35 13.71 0.29
C ALA A 219 29.87 13.37 -1.13
N TYR A 220 28.61 12.95 -1.25
CA TYR A 220 27.91 12.72 -2.51
C TYR A 220 26.82 13.76 -2.67
N THR A 221 26.87 14.53 -3.75
CA THR A 221 25.81 15.49 -4.07
C THR A 221 24.53 14.76 -4.45
N LEU A 222 23.45 15.11 -3.78
CA LEU A 222 22.11 14.61 -4.03
C LEU A 222 21.25 15.68 -4.69
N TYR A 223 20.22 15.24 -5.41
CA TYR A 223 19.16 16.14 -5.86
C TYR A 223 18.09 16.20 -4.75
N PRO A 224 17.81 17.38 -4.17
CA PRO A 224 16.70 17.54 -3.25
C PRO A 224 15.38 17.14 -3.93
N THR A 225 14.47 16.50 -3.19
CA THR A 225 13.10 16.25 -3.66
C THR A 225 12.32 17.56 -3.73
N ASP A 226 11.28 17.62 -4.57
CA ASP A 226 10.43 18.81 -4.69
C ASP A 226 9.75 19.12 -3.35
N GLU A 227 9.36 18.08 -2.60
CA GLU A 227 8.81 18.18 -1.26
C GLU A 227 9.82 18.73 -0.24
N LEU A 228 11.10 18.35 -0.34
CA LEU A 228 12.15 18.93 0.51
C LEU A 228 12.33 20.42 0.20
N ILE A 229 12.32 20.79 -1.07
CA ILE A 229 12.47 22.19 -1.50
C ILE A 229 11.31 23.01 -0.97
N SER A 230 10.05 22.54 -1.10
CA SER A 230 8.88 23.27 -0.59
C SER A 230 8.96 23.46 0.93
N LEU A 231 9.31 22.39 1.67
CA LEU A 231 9.47 22.46 3.13
C LEU A 231 10.52 23.50 3.57
N LEU A 232 11.63 23.58 2.83
CA LEU A 232 12.72 24.51 3.13
C LEU A 232 12.39 25.96 2.75
N VAL A 233 11.60 26.17 1.70
CA VAL A 233 11.12 27.50 1.31
C VAL A 233 10.10 28.02 2.33
N ASP A 234 9.15 27.18 2.73
CA ASP A 234 8.12 27.52 3.72
C ASP A 234 8.74 27.89 5.08
N GLN A 235 9.78 27.16 5.50
CA GLN A 235 10.52 27.49 6.72
C GLN A 235 11.28 28.81 6.63
N LYS A 236 11.90 29.14 5.50
CA LYS A 236 12.54 30.45 5.33
C LYS A 236 11.54 31.61 5.41
N ALA A 237 10.28 31.38 5.07
CA ALA A 237 9.21 32.36 5.21
C ALA A 237 8.73 32.51 6.67
N GLN A 238 8.83 31.46 7.48
CA GLN A 238 8.49 31.46 8.91
C GLN A 238 9.70 31.88 9.75
N LYS A 239 9.84 33.18 10.00
CA LYS A 239 11.00 33.82 10.64
C LYS A 239 11.22 33.53 12.14
N ASP A 240 10.48 32.62 12.78
CA ASP A 240 10.46 32.48 14.24
C ASP A 240 11.05 31.18 14.79
N GLU A 241 11.72 31.33 15.94
CA GLU A 241 12.77 30.53 16.58
C GLU A 241 12.39 29.13 17.07
N GLN A 242 11.30 28.53 16.59
CA GLN A 242 10.95 27.16 16.92
C GLN A 242 10.60 26.39 15.66
N LEU A 243 11.63 25.87 15.00
CA LEU A 243 11.47 24.80 14.01
C LEU A 243 10.58 23.72 14.62
N ASN A 244 9.38 23.57 14.07
CA ASN A 244 8.44 22.57 14.54
C ASN A 244 9.11 21.19 14.43
N LEU A 245 9.16 20.42 15.53
CA LEU A 245 9.75 19.07 15.56
C LEU A 245 9.19 18.17 14.46
N ILE A 246 7.94 18.38 14.06
CA ILE A 246 7.29 17.69 12.95
C ILE A 246 7.98 18.02 11.61
N GLN A 247 8.25 19.30 11.35
CA GLN A 247 8.93 19.73 10.13
C GLN A 247 10.37 19.21 10.06
N ILE A 248 11.10 19.21 11.18
CA ILE A 248 12.46 18.62 11.24
C ILE A 248 12.42 17.13 10.91
N LYS A 249 11.47 16.37 11.48
CA LYS A 249 11.29 14.94 11.16
C LYS A 249 10.97 14.74 9.68
N GLN A 250 10.13 15.59 9.11
CA GLN A 250 9.78 15.52 7.69
C GLN A 250 10.99 15.82 6.79
N GLN A 251 11.80 16.82 7.13
CA GLN A 251 13.05 17.11 6.41
C GLN A 251 14.03 15.93 6.44
N LYS A 252 14.26 15.36 7.63
CA LYS A 252 15.11 14.17 7.79
C LYS A 252 14.62 13.00 6.95
N LYS A 253 13.30 12.78 6.90
CA LYS A 253 12.67 11.76 6.05
C LYS A 253 12.94 12.03 4.56
N GLU A 254 12.72 13.25 4.09
CA GLU A 254 12.98 13.60 2.69
C GLU A 254 14.46 13.51 2.30
N CYS A 255 15.39 13.83 3.21
CA CYS A 255 16.82 13.58 3.00
C CYS A 255 17.11 12.08 2.81
N LEU A 256 16.49 11.19 3.60
CA LEU A 256 16.60 9.74 3.42
C LEU A 256 16.01 9.31 2.07
N THR A 257 14.84 9.84 1.69
CA THR A 257 14.24 9.58 0.37
C THR A 257 15.20 9.95 -0.75
N ALA A 258 15.80 11.15 -0.71
CA ALA A 258 16.76 11.60 -1.71
C ALA A 258 18.00 10.69 -1.78
N ARG A 259 18.50 10.23 -0.63
CA ARG A 259 19.59 9.24 -0.57
C ARG A 259 19.17 7.92 -1.21
N ASP A 260 17.99 7.42 -0.89
CA ASP A 260 17.52 6.13 -1.38
C ASP A 260 17.27 6.15 -2.89
N ILE A 261 16.73 7.24 -3.44
CA ILE A 261 16.64 7.49 -4.89
C ILE A 261 18.03 7.49 -5.53
N PHE A 262 19.01 8.13 -4.90
CA PHE A 262 20.39 8.14 -5.40
C PHE A 262 21.01 6.74 -5.39
N LEU A 263 20.83 5.99 -4.30
CA LEU A 263 21.30 4.62 -4.18
C LEU A 263 20.59 3.67 -5.12
N ASP A 264 19.36 3.95 -5.53
CA ASP A 264 18.62 3.10 -6.46
C ASP A 264 19.30 2.98 -7.84
N LYS A 265 20.10 3.98 -8.21
CA LYS A 265 20.97 3.93 -9.40
C LYS A 265 22.01 2.81 -9.34
N VAL A 266 22.35 2.34 -8.13
CA VAL A 266 23.23 1.18 -7.93
C VAL A 266 22.41 -0.09 -8.07
N GLN A 267 22.53 -0.73 -9.23
CA GLN A 267 21.90 -2.03 -9.48
C GLN A 267 22.65 -3.14 -8.73
N LEU A 268 21.91 -3.95 -7.99
CA LEU A 268 22.43 -5.04 -7.18
C LEU A 268 21.48 -6.24 -7.23
N HIS A 269 22.01 -7.43 -7.50
CA HIS A 269 21.33 -8.70 -7.28
C HIS A 269 22.04 -9.51 -6.19
N ILE A 270 21.26 -9.98 -5.21
CA ILE A 270 21.74 -10.84 -4.13
C ILE A 270 21.25 -12.26 -4.42
N ASN A 271 22.18 -13.20 -4.54
CA ASN A 271 21.90 -14.62 -4.79
C ASN A 271 20.84 -14.83 -5.90
N PRO A 272 21.03 -14.31 -7.12
CA PRO A 272 20.02 -14.37 -8.17
C PRO A 272 19.67 -15.83 -8.53
N ARG A 273 18.37 -16.10 -8.64
CA ARG A 273 17.81 -17.42 -8.97
C ARG A 273 16.79 -17.29 -10.08
N ASP A 274 16.66 -18.35 -10.87
CA ASP A 274 15.60 -18.48 -11.85
C ASP A 274 14.24 -18.58 -11.13
N PRO A 275 13.24 -17.75 -11.48
CA PRO A 275 11.92 -17.79 -10.85
C PRO A 275 11.18 -19.13 -11.06
N ALA A 276 11.40 -19.81 -12.18
CA ALA A 276 10.72 -21.06 -12.50
C ALA A 276 11.39 -22.27 -11.82
N THR A 277 12.72 -22.39 -11.96
CA THR A 277 13.45 -23.57 -11.48
C THR A 277 14.03 -23.40 -10.08
N ARG A 278 14.07 -22.18 -9.54
CA ARG A 278 14.75 -21.79 -8.28
C ARG A 278 16.25 -22.10 -8.25
N VAL A 279 16.85 -22.43 -9.40
CA VAL A 279 18.28 -22.69 -9.53
C VAL A 279 19.05 -21.36 -9.52
N VAL A 280 20.24 -21.35 -8.90
CA VAL A 280 21.11 -20.17 -8.87
C VAL A 280 21.60 -19.88 -10.29
N LEU A 281 21.33 -18.68 -10.79
CA LEU A 281 21.76 -18.25 -12.13
C LEU A 281 23.26 -17.97 -12.10
N ASN A 282 24.01 -18.48 -13.09
CA ASN A 282 25.42 -18.11 -13.27
C ASN A 282 25.53 -16.72 -13.95
N ASN A 283 26.75 -16.16 -14.03
CA ASN A 283 26.94 -14.83 -14.60
C ASN A 283 26.63 -14.79 -16.10
N GLU A 284 26.98 -15.85 -16.84
CA GLU A 284 26.71 -15.96 -18.29
C GLU A 284 25.21 -15.92 -18.59
N SER A 285 24.39 -16.60 -17.78
CA SER A 285 22.93 -16.61 -17.92
C SER A 285 22.33 -15.23 -17.62
N LEU A 286 22.88 -14.51 -16.64
CA LEU A 286 22.46 -13.14 -16.33
C LEU A 286 22.82 -12.18 -17.47
N ILE A 287 24.02 -12.30 -18.04
CA ILE A 287 24.47 -11.51 -19.19
C ILE A 287 23.58 -11.81 -20.41
N ALA A 288 23.30 -13.09 -20.69
CA ALA A 288 22.39 -13.49 -21.77
C ALA A 288 20.96 -12.96 -21.56
N GLY A 289 20.53 -12.82 -20.30
CA GLY A 289 19.27 -12.17 -19.92
C GLY A 289 19.29 -10.62 -19.99
N GLY A 290 20.40 -10.01 -20.43
CA GLY A 290 20.53 -8.57 -20.60
C GLY A 290 20.91 -7.80 -19.33
N VAL A 291 21.35 -8.48 -18.27
CA VAL A 291 21.83 -7.83 -17.04
C VAL A 291 23.21 -7.21 -17.31
N VAL A 292 23.29 -5.87 -17.21
CA VAL A 292 24.51 -5.09 -17.46
C VAL A 292 24.61 -3.95 -16.45
N ALA A 293 25.85 -3.52 -16.14
CA ALA A 293 26.13 -2.50 -15.13
C ALA A 293 25.52 -2.82 -13.75
N THR A 294 25.68 -4.07 -13.31
CA THR A 294 25.04 -4.60 -12.09
C THR A 294 26.03 -5.31 -11.19
N PHE A 295 25.94 -5.06 -9.89
CA PHE A 295 26.65 -5.83 -8.88
C PHE A 295 25.91 -7.12 -8.58
N ILE A 296 26.63 -8.23 -8.51
CA ILE A 296 26.10 -9.54 -8.16
C ILE A 296 26.81 -10.00 -6.88
N LEU A 297 26.07 -10.10 -5.79
CA LEU A 297 26.55 -10.62 -4.52
C LEU A 297 26.04 -12.06 -4.35
N ARG A 298 26.94 -13.02 -4.15
CA ARG A 298 26.60 -14.43 -3.96
C ARG A 298 27.15 -14.94 -2.65
N GLY A 299 26.49 -15.94 -2.06
CA GLY A 299 26.99 -16.64 -0.88
C GLY A 299 26.14 -16.42 0.37
N LYS A 300 26.76 -16.74 1.49
CA LYS A 300 26.20 -16.72 2.85
C LYS A 300 27.13 -15.92 3.77
N PRO A 301 26.70 -15.56 5.00
CA PRO A 301 27.58 -14.91 5.97
C PRO A 301 28.94 -15.61 6.08
N ASN A 302 30.03 -14.84 6.12
CA ASN A 302 31.43 -15.28 6.10
C ASN A 302 31.95 -15.87 4.77
N GLN A 303 31.10 -16.03 3.74
CA GLN A 303 31.45 -16.63 2.45
C GLN A 303 30.78 -15.90 1.28
N TYR A 304 30.79 -14.57 1.32
CA TYR A 304 30.29 -13.76 0.20
C TYR A 304 31.34 -13.64 -0.91
N SER A 305 30.87 -13.72 -2.16
CA SER A 305 31.63 -13.34 -3.36
C SER A 305 30.90 -12.22 -4.09
N LEU A 306 31.66 -11.23 -4.54
CA LEU A 306 31.16 -10.05 -5.23
C LEU A 306 31.67 -10.04 -6.67
N CYS A 307 30.76 -9.84 -7.60
CA CYS A 307 31.06 -9.69 -9.02
C CYS A 307 30.40 -8.42 -9.55
N TRP A 308 31.04 -7.76 -10.52
CA TRP A 308 30.47 -6.67 -11.29
C TRP A 308 30.30 -7.11 -12.74
N ILE A 309 29.09 -7.00 -13.28
CA ILE A 309 28.85 -7.19 -14.71
C ILE A 309 28.92 -5.81 -15.36
N SER A 310 29.89 -5.61 -16.26
CA SER A 310 30.09 -4.33 -16.94
C SER A 310 28.96 -4.00 -17.91
N THR A 311 28.93 -2.76 -18.41
CA THR A 311 28.03 -2.34 -19.50
C THR A 311 28.26 -3.14 -20.79
N LEU A 312 29.45 -3.74 -20.96
CA LEU A 312 29.81 -4.58 -22.09
C LEU A 312 29.47 -6.06 -21.86
N GLY A 313 28.79 -6.40 -20.75
CA GLY A 313 28.44 -7.79 -20.43
C GLY A 313 29.63 -8.66 -20.00
N LYS A 314 30.74 -8.06 -19.51
CA LYS A 314 31.86 -8.81 -18.95
C LYS A 314 31.72 -8.91 -17.43
N ALA A 315 31.74 -10.13 -16.90
CA ALA A 315 31.73 -10.38 -15.46
C ALA A 315 33.13 -10.28 -14.87
N LEU A 316 33.27 -9.49 -13.81
CA LEU A 316 34.55 -9.24 -13.13
C LEU A 316 34.41 -9.50 -11.64
N GLU A 317 35.23 -10.41 -11.14
CA GLU A 317 35.28 -10.71 -9.72
C GLU A 317 35.99 -9.60 -8.94
N ILE A 318 35.35 -9.17 -7.85
CA ILE A 318 35.87 -8.12 -6.99
C ILE A 318 36.33 -8.77 -5.68
N PRO A 319 37.65 -8.84 -5.43
CA PRO A 319 38.15 -9.46 -4.21
C PRO A 319 37.81 -8.58 -3.00
N LEU A 320 36.90 -9.08 -2.14
CA LEU A 320 36.47 -8.40 -0.91
C LEU A 320 37.62 -8.10 0.06
N VAL A 321 38.75 -8.82 -0.05
CA VAL A 321 39.97 -8.59 0.74
C VAL A 321 40.51 -7.16 0.57
N LYS A 322 40.26 -6.51 -0.57
CA LYS A 322 40.65 -5.11 -0.82
C LYS A 322 39.76 -4.10 -0.10
N TYR A 323 38.64 -4.54 0.48
CA TYR A 323 37.64 -3.72 1.15
C TYR A 323 37.35 -4.26 2.55
N PRO A 324 38.31 -4.19 3.49
CA PRO A 324 38.22 -4.87 4.79
C PRO A 324 37.02 -4.41 5.62
N GLN A 325 36.69 -3.12 5.62
CA GLN A 325 35.51 -2.59 6.32
C GLN A 325 34.20 -3.16 5.75
N PHE A 326 34.10 -3.25 4.42
CA PHE A 326 32.92 -3.81 3.77
C PHE A 326 32.80 -5.32 4.06
N LYS A 327 33.92 -6.05 4.02
CA LYS A 327 33.95 -7.47 4.40
C LYS A 327 33.50 -7.68 5.86
N MET A 328 34.07 -6.93 6.80
CA MET A 328 33.68 -7.00 8.22
C MET A 328 32.20 -6.69 8.42
N TRP A 329 31.67 -5.69 7.70
CA TRP A 329 30.25 -5.37 7.77
C TRP A 329 29.39 -6.54 7.23
N LEU A 330 29.72 -7.09 6.06
CA LEU A 330 29.02 -8.24 5.47
C LEU A 330 29.04 -9.47 6.38
N ASP A 331 30.18 -9.75 7.01
CA ASP A 331 30.37 -10.90 7.91
C ASP A 331 29.59 -10.73 9.22
N SER A 332 29.33 -9.49 9.66
CA SER A 332 28.50 -9.23 10.84
C SER A 332 26.99 -9.34 10.60
N GLN A 333 26.54 -9.46 9.33
CA GLN A 333 25.12 -9.61 9.01
C GLN A 333 24.69 -11.09 9.04
N ASN A 334 23.72 -11.44 9.89
CA ASN A 334 23.10 -12.78 9.92
C ASN A 334 22.30 -13.07 8.63
N SER A 335 21.63 -12.06 8.10
CA SER A 335 20.87 -12.12 6.84
C SER A 335 20.77 -10.74 6.21
N LEU A 336 20.90 -10.66 4.88
CA LEU A 336 20.69 -9.42 4.14
C LEU A 336 19.20 -9.22 3.86
N GLY A 337 18.53 -8.49 4.75
CA GLY A 337 17.14 -8.05 4.58
C GLY A 337 17.04 -6.71 3.86
N HIS A 338 15.80 -6.23 3.69
CA HIS A 338 15.52 -4.94 3.04
C HIS A 338 16.14 -3.75 3.78
N GLU A 339 16.21 -3.80 5.11
CA GLU A 339 16.76 -2.72 5.94
C GLU A 339 18.26 -2.50 5.73
N GLN A 340 19.00 -3.56 5.39
CA GLN A 340 20.45 -3.51 5.18
C GLN A 340 20.84 -3.10 3.75
N LEU A 341 19.88 -3.09 2.81
CA LEU A 341 20.15 -2.80 1.39
C LEU A 341 20.75 -1.40 1.15
N PRO A 342 20.27 -0.31 1.76
CA PRO A 342 20.87 1.01 1.56
C PRO A 342 22.33 1.05 1.99
N GLN A 343 22.66 0.45 3.13
CA GLN A 343 24.03 0.38 3.64
C GLN A 343 24.93 -0.50 2.76
N LEU A 344 24.40 -1.61 2.26
CA LEU A 344 25.11 -2.45 1.28
C LEU A 344 25.41 -1.66 -0.01
N LYS A 345 24.40 -0.98 -0.59
CA LYS A 345 24.59 -0.15 -1.78
C LYS A 345 25.58 1.00 -1.52
N ALA A 346 25.57 1.59 -0.33
CA ALA A 346 26.54 2.59 0.07
C ALA A 346 27.99 2.05 0.05
N HIS A 347 28.22 0.86 0.59
CA HIS A 347 29.55 0.22 0.50
C HIS A 347 29.96 -0.06 -0.95
N LEU A 348 29.03 -0.45 -1.82
CA LEU A 348 29.32 -0.68 -3.24
C LEU A 348 29.77 0.58 -3.99
N LEU A 349 29.38 1.77 -3.55
CA LEU A 349 29.88 3.03 -4.14
C LEU A 349 31.39 3.25 -3.90
N SER A 350 31.94 2.66 -2.84
CA SER A 350 33.39 2.72 -2.54
C SER A 350 34.19 1.69 -3.36
N VAL A 351 33.51 0.73 -3.99
CA VAL A 351 34.15 -0.31 -4.76
C VAL A 351 34.64 0.25 -6.09
N ASN A 352 35.90 -0.01 -6.39
CA ASN A 352 36.55 0.50 -7.59
C ASN A 352 36.23 -0.41 -8.78
N THR A 353 35.28 0.03 -9.61
CA THR A 353 34.92 -0.63 -10.87
C THR A 353 35.74 -0.11 -12.06
N SER A 354 36.69 0.81 -11.89
CA SER A 354 37.47 1.37 -13.01
C SER A 354 38.36 0.34 -13.70
N LYS A 355 38.81 -0.69 -12.97
CA LYS A 355 39.50 -1.85 -13.56
C LYS A 355 38.59 -2.73 -14.42
N ALA A 356 37.27 -2.51 -14.39
CA ALA A 356 36.35 -3.12 -15.35
C ALA A 356 36.36 -2.41 -16.70
N LEU A 357 36.78 -1.15 -16.71
CA LEU A 357 36.86 -0.28 -17.88
C LEU A 357 38.25 -0.36 -18.54
N THR A 358 39.16 -1.23 -18.11
CA THR A 358 40.43 -1.48 -18.85
C THR A 358 40.18 -2.03 -20.25
N GLY A 359 38.99 -2.58 -20.50
CA GLY A 359 38.51 -2.85 -21.86
C GLY A 359 38.21 -1.60 -22.69
N ILE A 360 38.38 -0.37 -22.19
CA ILE A 360 38.31 0.85 -23.02
C ILE A 360 39.52 0.91 -23.94
N GLU A 361 40.70 0.46 -23.52
CA GLU A 361 41.84 0.37 -24.44
C GLU A 361 41.61 -0.73 -25.47
N ASP A 362 41.09 -1.89 -25.06
CA ASP A 362 40.68 -2.95 -26.00
C ASP A 362 39.56 -2.48 -26.93
N PHE A 363 38.56 -1.75 -26.43
CA PHE A 363 37.47 -1.18 -27.23
C PHE A 363 37.99 -0.08 -28.15
N LYS A 364 38.91 0.77 -27.69
CA LYS A 364 39.56 1.78 -28.51
C LYS A 364 40.39 1.10 -29.60
N ASN A 365 41.10 0.02 -29.29
CA ASN A 365 41.85 -0.78 -30.25
C ASN A 365 40.92 -1.48 -31.24
N GLU A 366 39.81 -2.06 -30.80
CA GLU A 366 38.82 -2.73 -31.65
C GLU A 366 38.04 -1.73 -32.53
N LEU A 367 37.73 -0.55 -31.99
CA LEU A 367 37.13 0.57 -32.73
C LEU A 367 38.13 1.15 -33.72
N GLN A 368 39.41 1.26 -33.33
CA GLN A 368 40.48 1.72 -34.20
C GLN A 368 40.82 0.69 -35.27
N ASP A 369 40.73 -0.61 -34.99
CA ASP A 369 40.81 -1.69 -35.97
C ASP A 369 39.61 -1.63 -36.93
N CYS A 370 38.39 -1.40 -36.43
CA CYS A 370 37.21 -1.22 -37.28
C CYS A 370 37.31 0.04 -38.17
N LEU A 371 37.87 1.13 -37.66
CA LEU A 371 38.07 2.37 -38.40
C LEU A 371 39.24 2.28 -39.39
N THR A 372 40.31 1.57 -39.06
CA THR A 372 41.50 1.39 -39.92
C THR A 372 41.32 0.29 -40.97
N MET A 373 40.50 -0.73 -40.70
CA MET A 373 40.14 -1.76 -41.69
C MET A 373 39.36 -1.19 -42.88
N GLY A 374 38.82 0.04 -42.77
CA GLY A 374 37.96 0.63 -43.79
C GLY A 374 36.74 -0.26 -44.10
N PRO A 375 35.82 0.16 -44.98
CA PRO A 375 34.79 -0.74 -45.46
C PRO A 375 35.49 -1.89 -46.20
N LYS A 376 35.50 -3.09 -45.60
CA LYS A 376 35.99 -4.31 -46.25
C LYS A 376 35.30 -4.40 -47.61
N LYS A 377 36.07 -4.23 -48.69
CA LYS A 377 35.59 -4.54 -50.04
C LYS A 377 35.14 -6.00 -50.00
N ALA A 378 33.84 -6.20 -49.97
CA ALA A 378 33.25 -7.51 -50.13
C ALA A 378 33.86 -8.12 -51.39
N VAL A 379 34.58 -9.23 -51.23
CA VAL A 379 35.00 -10.05 -52.36
C VAL A 379 33.71 -10.64 -52.93
N SER A 380 33.13 -9.95 -53.91
CA SER A 380 31.98 -10.42 -54.65
C SER A 380 32.42 -11.54 -55.59
N LYS A 381 32.07 -12.78 -55.25
CA LYS A 381 31.83 -13.79 -56.28
C LYS A 381 30.46 -13.49 -56.90
N GLY A 382 30.48 -12.88 -58.08
CA GLY A 382 29.40 -12.99 -59.06
C GLY A 382 28.23 -12.02 -58.93
N SER A 383 28.04 -11.26 -60.01
CA SER A 383 26.84 -10.57 -60.48
C SER A 383 26.49 -9.17 -59.96
N GLU A 384 26.36 -8.30 -60.96
CA GLU A 384 25.82 -6.94 -61.04
C GLU A 384 26.56 -5.77 -60.37
N LYS A 385 27.17 -4.95 -61.25
CA LYS A 385 27.70 -3.63 -60.97
C LYS A 385 26.57 -2.70 -60.51
N ILE A 386 26.33 -2.62 -59.20
CA ILE A 386 25.62 -1.49 -58.61
C ILE A 386 26.70 -0.49 -58.19
N ALA A 387 26.79 0.62 -58.92
CA ALA A 387 27.62 1.76 -58.53
C ALA A 387 27.24 2.21 -57.10
N PRO A 388 28.21 2.60 -56.25
CA PRO A 388 27.89 3.13 -54.93
C PRO A 388 27.02 4.38 -55.12
N LYS A 389 25.73 4.27 -54.79
CA LYS A 389 24.85 5.43 -54.73
C LYS A 389 25.42 6.35 -53.65
N ARG A 390 26.01 7.47 -54.08
CA ARG A 390 26.28 8.62 -53.22
C ARG A 390 25.05 8.83 -52.34
N LEU A 391 25.28 9.06 -51.04
CA LEU A 391 24.24 9.56 -50.14
C LEU A 391 23.56 10.75 -50.83
N GLU A 392 22.33 10.54 -51.29
CA GLU A 392 21.53 11.59 -51.89
C GLU A 392 21.10 12.52 -50.75
N MET A 393 21.87 13.59 -50.57
CA MET A 393 21.59 14.67 -49.61
C MET A 393 20.16 15.24 -49.78
N GLY A 394 19.54 15.06 -50.95
CA GLY A 394 18.15 15.42 -51.21
C GLY A 394 17.12 14.60 -50.42
N LEU A 395 17.41 13.33 -50.08
CA LEU A 395 16.55 12.53 -49.21
C LEU A 395 16.59 13.03 -47.75
N PHE A 396 17.74 13.50 -47.30
CA PHE A 396 17.87 14.16 -45.99
C PHE A 396 17.12 15.49 -45.95
N ALA A 397 17.17 16.29 -47.02
CA ALA A 397 16.38 17.51 -47.11
C ALA A 397 14.87 17.23 -47.04
N LYS A 398 14.40 16.12 -47.65
CA LYS A 398 13.01 15.68 -47.49
C LYS A 398 12.68 15.27 -46.05
N ILE A 399 13.55 14.52 -45.38
CA ILE A 399 13.35 14.13 -43.98
C ILE A 399 13.31 15.36 -43.06
N VAL A 400 14.25 16.30 -43.22
CA VAL A 400 14.26 17.57 -42.48
C VAL A 400 12.97 18.34 -42.71
N LYS A 401 12.52 18.44 -43.96
CA LYS A 401 11.25 19.10 -44.30
C LYS A 401 10.04 18.40 -43.66
N THR A 402 10.00 17.06 -43.68
CA THR A 402 8.91 16.29 -43.05
C THR A 402 8.91 16.43 -41.53
N VAL A 403 10.09 16.52 -40.91
CA VAL A 403 10.23 16.76 -39.46
C VAL A 403 9.82 18.19 -39.10
N GLU A 404 10.21 19.18 -39.90
CA GLU A 404 9.77 20.58 -39.73
C GLU A 404 8.25 20.75 -39.94
N GLU A 405 7.65 20.00 -40.88
CA GLU A 405 6.21 19.97 -41.13
C GLU A 405 5.43 19.28 -40.00
N GLN A 406 5.99 18.23 -39.36
CA GLN A 406 5.34 17.51 -38.27
C GLN A 406 5.51 18.16 -36.89
N TYR A 407 6.63 18.84 -36.64
CA TYR A 407 7.00 19.31 -35.30
C TYR A 407 7.28 20.82 -35.21
N GLY A 408 7.15 21.56 -36.32
CA GLY A 408 7.48 22.98 -36.39
C GLY A 408 8.99 23.22 -36.34
N LYS A 409 9.43 24.37 -36.86
CA LYS A 409 10.84 24.76 -36.78
C LYS A 409 11.25 24.94 -35.31
N PRO A 410 12.36 24.32 -34.85
CA PRO A 410 12.90 24.64 -33.54
C PRO A 410 13.30 26.13 -33.52
N PRO A 411 13.02 26.86 -32.44
CA PRO A 411 13.32 28.29 -32.38
C PRO A 411 14.84 28.50 -32.47
N GLU A 412 15.28 29.19 -33.52
CA GLU A 412 16.62 29.77 -33.62
C GLU A 412 16.80 30.76 -32.46
N LYS A 413 17.45 30.33 -31.38
CA LYS A 413 17.96 31.25 -30.38
C LYS A 413 19.23 31.88 -30.93
N GLU A 414 19.09 33.04 -31.56
CA GLU A 414 20.18 33.97 -31.79
C GLU A 414 20.84 34.30 -30.45
N LEU A 415 22.10 33.91 -30.32
CA LEU A 415 22.94 34.17 -29.16
C LEU A 415 23.71 35.48 -29.40
N THR A 416 23.03 36.62 -29.35
CA THR A 416 23.69 37.93 -29.33
C THR A 416 23.77 38.43 -27.89
N ARG A 417 24.93 38.19 -27.28
CA ARG A 417 25.41 38.89 -26.08
C ARG A 417 25.59 40.37 -26.40
N THR A 418 24.91 41.25 -25.65
CA THR A 418 25.41 42.60 -25.37
C THR A 418 25.29 42.83 -23.87
N ILE A 419 26.40 43.31 -23.30
CA ILE A 419 26.63 43.57 -21.89
C ILE A 419 26.44 45.08 -21.63
N GLU A 420 25.99 45.40 -20.42
CA GLU A 420 26.11 46.67 -19.66
C GLU A 420 25.00 47.76 -19.78
N PRO A 421 24.83 48.68 -18.78
CA PRO A 421 24.41 48.40 -17.40
C PRO A 421 23.40 49.43 -16.80
N GLU A 422 22.88 49.09 -15.61
CA GLU A 422 22.50 49.93 -14.47
C GLU A 422 21.27 50.91 -14.42
N LEU A 423 20.46 50.63 -13.38
CA LEU A 423 19.95 51.52 -12.30
C LEU A 423 18.63 52.33 -12.43
N THR A 424 17.80 52.06 -11.40
CA THR A 424 16.90 52.95 -10.61
C THR A 424 15.40 53.11 -10.92
N SER A 425 14.62 52.41 -10.10
CA SER A 425 13.66 52.94 -9.10
C SER A 425 12.15 53.09 -9.41
N LYS A 426 11.39 52.69 -8.37
CA LYS A 426 10.10 53.19 -7.82
C LYS A 426 8.75 52.61 -8.31
N LYS A 427 8.13 51.91 -7.35
CA LYS A 427 6.78 52.04 -6.73
C LYS A 427 5.55 52.33 -7.62
N SER A 428 4.56 51.44 -7.53
CA SER A 428 3.15 51.66 -7.07
C SER A 428 2.34 50.38 -7.38
N ASN A 429 1.80 49.67 -6.39
CA ASN A 429 0.45 49.76 -5.80
C ASN A 429 -0.68 49.12 -6.63
N ASP A 430 -1.49 48.38 -5.87
CA ASP A 430 -2.90 48.01 -6.06
C ASP A 430 -3.24 46.66 -6.73
N THR A 431 -3.59 45.72 -5.83
CA THR A 431 -4.89 45.03 -5.73
C THR A 431 -5.55 44.52 -7.01
N GLU A 432 -5.66 43.19 -7.14
CA GLU A 432 -6.92 42.54 -7.53
C GLU A 432 -6.91 41.02 -7.30
N GLU A 433 -8.12 40.50 -7.22
CA GLU A 433 -8.60 39.30 -6.56
C GLU A 433 -8.20 37.99 -7.27
N ILE A 434 -8.02 36.92 -6.48
CA ILE A 434 -7.83 35.55 -6.97
C ILE A 434 -9.18 34.83 -6.88
N PRO A 435 -9.73 34.27 -7.97
CA PRO A 435 -10.81 33.31 -7.89
C PRO A 435 -10.27 31.90 -7.68
N GLU A 436 -10.92 31.17 -6.77
CA GLU A 436 -10.90 29.72 -6.64
C GLU A 436 -11.09 29.02 -7.99
N LEU A 437 -10.22 28.05 -8.32
CA LEU A 437 -10.53 27.04 -9.32
C LEU A 437 -9.92 25.68 -8.96
N VAL A 438 -10.81 24.86 -8.40
CA VAL A 438 -11.13 23.48 -8.79
C VAL A 438 -9.96 22.59 -9.20
N LEU A 439 -9.62 21.69 -8.29
CA LEU A 439 -8.78 20.53 -8.52
C LEU A 439 -9.48 19.53 -9.46
N SER A 440 -9.06 19.47 -10.72
CA SER A 440 -9.39 18.39 -11.65
C SER A 440 -8.17 17.51 -11.91
N LYS A 441 -8.17 16.28 -11.40
CA LYS A 441 -7.37 15.14 -11.90
C LYS A 441 -8.36 14.02 -12.20
N VAL A 442 -8.77 13.84 -13.45
CA VAL A 442 -8.10 13.04 -14.50
C VAL A 442 -7.90 11.59 -14.06
N THR A 443 -8.81 10.79 -14.59
CA THR A 443 -8.91 9.33 -14.61
C THR A 443 -7.89 8.70 -15.56
N GLY A 444 -7.44 7.49 -15.20
CA GLY A 444 -6.65 6.57 -16.03
C GLY A 444 -6.75 5.13 -15.47
N PRO A 445 -6.56 4.08 -16.29
CA PRO A 445 -7.62 3.10 -16.54
C PRO A 445 -7.56 1.80 -15.74
N GLN A 446 -8.74 1.17 -15.70
CA GLN A 446 -9.08 -0.11 -15.10
C GLN A 446 -8.55 -1.31 -15.91
N GLN A 447 -7.96 -2.27 -15.20
CA GLN A 447 -8.04 -3.72 -15.45
C GLN A 447 -8.14 -4.35 -14.05
N GLY A 448 -9.11 -5.16 -13.65
CA GLY A 448 -10.01 -6.03 -14.39
C GLY A 448 -9.89 -7.45 -13.83
N LYS A 449 -10.23 -7.68 -12.55
CA LYS A 449 -10.59 -9.00 -11.99
C LYS A 449 -11.61 -8.85 -10.87
N CYS A 450 -12.83 -9.32 -11.13
CA CYS A 450 -13.95 -9.37 -10.21
C CYS A 450 -13.66 -10.31 -9.03
N ALA A 451 -13.69 -9.77 -7.82
CA ALA A 451 -14.06 -10.49 -6.61
C ALA A 451 -15.40 -9.89 -6.11
N PRO A 452 -16.30 -10.67 -5.51
CA PRO A 452 -17.56 -10.15 -5.00
C PRO A 452 -17.27 -9.11 -3.91
N GLN A 453 -17.70 -7.87 -4.14
CA GLN A 453 -17.58 -6.77 -3.19
C GLN A 453 -18.54 -7.02 -2.03
N LEU A 454 -18.01 -7.43 -0.88
CA LEU A 454 -18.68 -7.25 0.41
C LEU A 454 -18.60 -5.77 0.80
N PRO A 455 -19.62 -5.23 1.50
CA PRO A 455 -19.67 -3.82 1.85
C PRO A 455 -18.47 -3.40 2.71
N LEU A 456 -17.89 -2.27 2.34
CA LEU A 456 -16.76 -1.63 3.01
C LEU A 456 -17.23 -1.08 4.37
N PHE A 457 -16.92 -1.79 5.45
CA PHE A 457 -17.19 -1.32 6.82
C PHE A 457 -16.28 -0.12 7.15
N LYS A 458 -16.90 1.03 7.42
CA LYS A 458 -16.20 2.17 8.04
C LYS A 458 -16.12 1.89 9.54
N GLN A 459 -14.92 1.56 10.03
CA GLN A 459 -14.64 1.61 11.47
C GLN A 459 -14.79 3.06 11.95
N LYS A 460 -15.71 3.28 12.90
CA LYS A 460 -15.69 4.46 13.77
C LYS A 460 -14.58 4.26 14.80
N GLU A 461 -13.78 5.30 15.01
CA GLU A 461 -12.84 5.39 16.14
C GLU A 461 -13.58 5.17 17.45
N ASN A 462 -13.21 4.12 18.19
CA ASN A 462 -13.66 3.92 19.56
C ASN A 462 -12.89 4.87 20.48
N GLN A 463 -13.57 5.91 20.95
CA GLN A 463 -13.20 6.59 22.19
C GLN A 463 -13.58 5.67 23.36
N PHE A 464 -12.59 5.03 23.97
CA PHE A 464 -12.74 4.43 25.30
C PHE A 464 -12.66 5.54 26.36
N PRO A 465 -13.57 5.59 27.35
CA PRO A 465 -13.34 6.38 28.55
C PRO A 465 -12.39 5.63 29.49
N GLU A 466 -11.34 6.31 29.95
CA GLU A 466 -10.48 5.88 31.06
C GLU A 466 -11.33 5.60 32.31
N SER A 467 -11.34 4.36 32.78
CA SER A 467 -11.80 4.03 34.13
C SER A 467 -10.69 4.39 35.13
N LYS A 468 -10.89 5.47 35.89
CA LYS A 468 -10.17 5.70 37.15
C LYS A 468 -10.87 4.92 38.25
N ASP A 469 -10.25 3.86 38.73
CA ASP A 469 -10.49 3.36 40.09
C ASP A 469 -9.20 2.68 40.59
N GLU A 470 -8.49 3.41 41.46
CA GLU A 470 -7.41 2.88 42.30
C GLU A 470 -8.04 2.18 43.52
N PRO A 471 -7.59 0.96 43.88
CA PRO A 471 -7.91 0.40 45.19
C PRO A 471 -6.95 0.96 46.26
N LYS A 472 -7.52 1.64 47.25
CA LYS A 472 -6.84 1.99 48.51
C LYS A 472 -6.52 0.70 49.30
N SER A 473 -5.24 0.35 49.35
CA SER A 473 -4.70 -0.63 50.29
C SER A 473 -4.62 -0.01 51.69
N VAL A 474 -5.39 -0.57 52.62
CA VAL A 474 -5.24 -0.34 54.07
C VAL A 474 -4.44 -1.52 54.63
N TYR A 475 -3.22 -1.26 55.06
CA TYR A 475 -2.49 -2.11 56.00
C TYR A 475 -1.94 -1.20 57.09
N GLN A 476 -2.41 -1.38 58.32
CA GLN A 476 -1.73 -0.95 59.54
C GLN A 476 -1.41 -2.18 60.39
N PRO A 477 -0.25 -2.18 61.08
CA PRO A 477 0.24 -3.35 61.80
C PRO A 477 -0.27 -3.39 63.24
N SER A 478 -0.38 -4.60 63.78
CA SER A 478 -0.28 -4.94 65.20
C SER A 478 0.29 -6.34 65.32
#